data_AF-A0A945DTB6-F1
#
_entry.id   AF-A0A945DTB6-F1
#
_cell.length_a   1.000
_cell.length_b   1.000
_cell.length_c   1.000
_cell.angle_alpha   90.00
_cell.angle_beta   90.00
_cell.angle_gamma   90.00
#
_symmetry.space_group_name_H-M   'P 1'
#
loop_
_entity.id
_entity.type
_entity.pdbx_description
1 polymer ?
#
loop_
_entity_poly.entity_id
_entity_poly.type
_entity_poly.pdbx_seq_one_letter_code
_entity_poly.pdbx_strand_id
1 'polypeptide(L)' 'MFLADNALAETCFAPSRPFVPNGLQAAQEYADLIRNDFEAYIQAIQNYFRCLDNERARAFQEAREVSEEYGRFHGLDGP' A
#
# COMPACT_ATOMS: atom_id res chain seq x y z
N MET A 1 1.64 -1.33 -32.30
CA MET A 1 0.66 -1.83 -31.31
C MET A 1 1.34 -1.74 -29.97
N PHE A 2 1.16 -0.63 -29.25
CA PHE A 2 1.73 -0.44 -27.92
C PHE A 2 0.76 -1.08 -26.94
N LEU A 3 1.13 -2.25 -26.43
CA LEU A 3 0.47 -2.82 -25.28
C LEU A 3 0.89 -1.93 -24.11
N ALA A 4 -0.06 -1.24 -23.48
CA ALA A 4 0.16 -0.75 -22.13
C ALA A 4 0.40 -2.00 -21.30
N ASP A 5 1.68 -2.32 -21.06
CA ASP A 5 2.04 -3.45 -20.23
C ASP A 5 1.42 -3.19 -18.86
N ASN A 6 0.71 -4.19 -18.34
CA ASN A 6 0.16 -4.08 -17.00
C ASN A 6 1.37 -4.13 -16.06
N ALA A 7 1.74 -2.98 -15.49
CA ALA A 7 2.75 -2.92 -14.46
C ALA A 7 2.36 -3.88 -13.33
N LEU A 8 3.21 -4.88 -13.08
CA LEU A 8 3.01 -5.81 -11.97
C LEU A 8 3.29 -5.06 -10.66
N ALA A 9 2.24 -4.77 -9.90
CA ALA A 9 2.31 -4.16 -8.58
C ALA A 9 2.11 -5.21 -7.49
N GLU A 10 2.81 -5.09 -6.36
CA GLU A 10 2.42 -5.82 -5.15
C GLU A 10 1.02 -5.39 -4.70
N THR A 11 0.24 -6.36 -4.23
CA THR A 11 -1.07 -6.08 -3.64
C THR A 11 -0.92 -5.82 -2.14
N CYS A 12 -1.12 -4.57 -1.72
CA CYS A 12 -1.09 -4.19 -0.32
C CYS A 12 -2.48 -4.41 0.32
N PHE A 13 -2.56 -5.33 1.29
CA PHE A 13 -3.81 -5.61 2.01
C PHE A 13 -3.90 -4.82 3.30
N ALA A 14 -4.95 -3.99 3.41
CA ALA A 14 -5.21 -3.25 4.64
C ALA A 14 -5.69 -4.22 5.74
N PRO A 15 -5.19 -4.10 6.98
CA PRO A 15 -5.66 -4.92 8.09
C PRO A 15 -7.10 -4.54 8.47
N SER A 16 -7.86 -5.53 8.94
CA SER A 16 -9.19 -5.30 9.50
C SER A 16 -9.11 -4.50 10.80
N ARG A 17 -10.04 -3.57 11.01
CA ARG A 17 -10.14 -2.85 12.29
C ARG A 17 -10.41 -3.83 13.44
N PRO A 18 -9.73 -3.66 14.59
CA PRO A 18 -10.07 -4.37 15.81
C PRO A 18 -11.51 -4.06 16.24
N PHE A 19 -12.18 -5.05 16.82
CA PHE A 19 -13.52 -4.89 17.36
C PHE A 19 -13.46 -4.48 18.84
N VAL A 20 -14.41 -3.62 19.25
CA VAL A 20 -14.63 -3.31 20.67
C VAL A 20 -16.10 -3.56 20.97
N PRO A 21 -16.43 -4.46 21.91
CA PRO A 21 -17.81 -4.74 22.27
C PRO A 21 -18.47 -3.53 22.94
N ASN A 22 -19.78 -3.40 22.74
CA ASN A 22 -20.59 -2.41 23.44
C ASN A 22 -20.76 -2.84 24.91
N GLY A 23 -20.60 -1.89 25.84
CA GLY A 23 -20.82 -2.10 27.27
C GLY A 23 -19.53 -2.35 28.05
N LEU A 24 -19.43 -1.69 29.21
CA LEU A 24 -18.22 -1.68 30.04
C LEU A 24 -17.84 -3.07 30.55
N GLN A 25 -18.83 -3.91 30.89
CA GLN A 25 -18.60 -5.24 31.43
C GLN A 25 -17.90 -6.16 30.42
N ALA A 26 -18.41 -6.23 29.19
CA ALA A 26 -17.77 -7.02 28.13
C ALA A 26 -16.38 -6.48 27.77
N ALA A 27 -16.21 -5.15 27.73
CA ALA A 27 -14.90 -4.56 27.48
C ALA A 27 -13.87 -4.91 28.58
N GLN A 28 -14.30 -5.01 29.84
CA GLN A 28 -13.45 -5.43 30.96
C GLN A 28 -13.16 -6.93 30.94
N GLU A 29 -14.18 -7.76 30.69
CA GLU A 29 -14.06 -9.22 30.62
C GLU A 29 -13.07 -9.67 29.54
N TYR A 30 -13.08 -8.99 28.38
CA TYR A 30 -12.22 -9.32 27.24
C TYR A 30 -11.07 -8.33 27.04
N ALA A 31 -10.68 -7.57 28.07
CA ALA A 31 -9.71 -6.48 27.95
C ALA A 31 -8.36 -6.91 27.35
N ASP A 32 -7.85 -8.09 27.74
CA ASP A 32 -6.58 -8.61 27.24
C ASP A 32 -6.67 -9.05 25.78
N LEU A 33 -7.79 -9.66 25.38
CA LEU A 33 -8.03 -10.03 23.98
C LEU A 33 -8.12 -8.79 23.10
N ILE A 34 -8.89 -7.78 23.54
CA ILE A 34 -9.02 -6.51 22.83
C ILE A 34 -7.64 -5.84 22.70
N ARG A 35 -6.84 -5.82 23.77
CA ARG A 35 -5.48 -5.25 23.72
C ARG A 35 -4.62 -5.95 22.67
N ASN A 36 -4.60 -7.28 22.67
CA ASN A 36 -3.82 -8.07 21.73
C ASN A 36 -4.24 -7.81 20.27
N ASP A 37 -5.55 -7.72 20.00
CA ASP A 37 -6.06 -7.41 18.67
C ASP A 37 -5.61 -6.02 18.19
N PHE A 38 -5.60 -5.02 19.08
CA PHE A 38 -5.09 -3.69 18.76
C PHE A 38 -3.58 -3.69 18.50
N GLU A 39 -2.80 -4.41 19.30
CA GLU A 39 -1.35 -4.54 19.08
C GLU A 39 -1.05 -5.22 17.75
N ALA A 40 -1.77 -6.30 17.42
CA ALA A 40 -1.68 -6.98 16.14
C ALA A 40 -2.04 -6.06 14.96
N TYR A 41 -3.12 -5.28 15.08
CA TYR A 41 -3.49 -4.29 14.07
C TYR A 41 -2.40 -3.23 13.88
N ILE A 42 -1.79 -2.73 14.96
CA ILE A 42 -0.74 -1.72 14.89
C ILE A 42 0.48 -2.28 14.14
N GLN A 43 0.87 -3.53 14.36
CA GLN A 43 1.96 -4.14 13.60
C GLN A 43 1.58 -4.35 12.12
N ALA A 44 0.36 -4.82 11.88
CA ALA A 44 -0.12 -5.07 10.52
C ALA A 44 -0.24 -3.78 9.69
N ILE A 45 -0.68 -2.66 10.28
CA ILE A 45 -0.82 -1.39 9.56
C ILE A 45 0.54 -0.80 9.19
N GLN A 46 1.59 -1.02 9.98
CA GLN A 46 2.96 -0.63 9.62
C GLN A 46 3.46 -1.41 8.40
N ASN A 47 3.18 -2.72 8.34
CA ASN A 47 3.52 -3.53 7.17
C ASN A 47 2.74 -3.08 5.92
N TYR A 48 1.47 -2.74 6.09
CA TYR A 48 0.64 -2.20 5.01
C TYR A 48 1.21 -0.89 4.46
N PHE A 49 1.59 0.06 5.32
CA PHE A 49 2.20 1.32 4.88
C PHE A 49 3.52 1.09 4.15
N ARG A 50 4.38 0.21 4.67
CA ARG A 50 5.64 -0.14 4.00
C ARG A 50 5.41 -0.69 2.59
N CYS A 51 4.40 -1.54 2.41
CA CYS A 51 4.02 -2.03 1.08
C CYS A 51 3.61 -0.88 0.16
N LEU A 52 2.72 0.01 0.62
CA LEU A 52 2.26 1.15 -0.19
C LEU A 52 3.39 2.09 -0.58
N ASP A 53 4.33 2.34 0.33
CA ASP A 53 5.49 3.19 0.07
C ASP A 53 6.44 2.57 -0.97
N ASN A 54 6.64 1.25 -0.90
CA ASN A 54 7.42 0.52 -1.91
C ASN A 54 6.75 0.60 -3.30
N GLU A 55 5.44 0.38 -3.37
CA GLU A 55 4.70 0.46 -4.63
C GLU A 55 4.71 1.86 -5.21
N ARG A 56 4.58 2.87 -4.35
CA ARG A 56 4.73 4.26 -4.76
C ARG A 56 6.13 4.49 -5.34
N ALA A 57 7.20 4.10 -4.65
CA ALA A 57 8.56 4.28 -5.12
C ALA A 57 8.82 3.59 -6.47
N ARG A 58 8.35 2.33 -6.61
CA ARG A 58 8.41 1.57 -7.87
C ARG A 58 7.71 2.30 -9.01
N ALA A 59 6.47 2.72 -8.81
CA ALA A 59 5.68 3.40 -9.83
C ALA A 59 6.29 4.75 -10.25
N PHE A 60 6.88 5.49 -9.31
CA PHE A 60 7.61 6.72 -9.62
C PHE A 60 8.85 6.46 -10.49
N GLN A 61 9.60 5.40 -10.20
CA GLN A 61 10.77 5.04 -11.00
C GLN A 61 10.37 4.66 -12.42
N GLU A 62 9.34 3.81 -12.58
CA GLU A 62 8.82 3.40 -13.88
C GLU A 62 8.33 4.60 -14.70
N ALA A 63 7.53 5.48 -14.09
CA ALA A 63 7.03 6.69 -14.75
C ALA A 63 8.18 7.61 -15.20
N ARG A 64 9.27 7.70 -14.42
CA ARG A 64 10.46 8.45 -14.80
C ARG A 64 11.15 7.83 -16.01
N GLU A 65 11.41 6.53 -15.99
CA GLU A 65 12.07 5.81 -17.09
C GLU A 65 11.30 5.95 -18.40
N VAL A 66 9.99 5.74 -18.36
CA VAL A 66 9.09 5.90 -19.52
C VAL A 66 9.07 7.34 -20.02
N SER A 67 9.05 8.33 -19.12
CA SER A 67 9.08 9.75 -19.52
C SER A 67 10.41 10.13 -20.18
N GLU A 68 11.54 9.64 -19.66
CA GLU A 68 12.86 9.86 -20.26
C GLU A 68 12.98 9.17 -21.63
N GLU A 69 12.41 7.98 -21.78
CA GLU A 69 12.33 7.28 -23.08
C GLU A 69 11.52 8.07 -24.09
N TYR A 70 10.33 8.54 -23.71
CA TYR A 70 9.50 9.37 -24.57
C TYR A 70 10.20 10.69 -24.95
N GLY A 71 10.91 11.32 -24.00
CA GLY A 71 11.69 12.52 -24.27
C GLY A 71 12.81 12.30 -25.30
N ARG A 72 13.49 11.15 -25.24
CA ARG A 72 14.49 10.76 -26.25
C ARG A 72 13.85 10.55 -27.62
N PHE A 73 12.73 9.83 -27.67
CA PHE A 73 11.99 9.61 -28.91
C PHE A 73 11.54 10.93 -29.56
N HIS A 74 10.86 11.79 -28.79
CA HIS A 74 10.42 13.11 -29.26
C HIS A 74 11.60 14.02 -29.68
N GLY A 75 12.75 13.93 -28.99
CA GLY A 75 13.95 14.66 -29.38
C GLY A 75 14.59 14.16 -30.68
N LEU A 76 14.38 12.89 -31.04
CA LEU A 76 14.84 12.29 -32.31
C LEU A 76 13.90 12.61 -33.47
N ASP A 77 12.60 12.79 -33.20
CA ASP A 77 11.60 13.12 -34.23
C ASP A 77 11.59 14.60 -34.65
N GLY A 78 12.24 15.50 -33.89
CA GLY A 78 12.40 16.93 -34.23
C GLY A 78 11.08 17.73 -34.31
N PRO A 79 11.12 19.08 -34.44
CA PRO A 79 9.91 19.88 -34.64
C PRO A 79 9.20 19.59 -35.97
#